data_AF-A0A2I2GPE3-F1
#
_entry.id   AF-A0A2I2GPE3-F1
#
_cell.length_a   1.000
_cell.length_b   1.000
_cell.length_c   1.000
_cell.angle_alpha   90.00
_cell.angle_beta   90.00
_cell.angle_gamma   90.00
#
_symmetry.space_group_name_H-M   'P 1'
#
loop_
_entity.id
_entity.type
_entity.pdbx_description
1 polymer ?
#
loop_
_entity_poly.entity_id
_entity_poly.type
_entity_poly.pdbx_seq_one_letter_code
_entity_poly.pdbx_strand_id
1 'polypeptide(L)'
;MHFLHLVTVIAAASTASAALTWSLDKASDPSSDETEAYGLIEAAMEAAVARHARLGDASKGIHVSYAPGVPTAEANYDGTIRFGSDRAYMNERTALHEISHTLGVGQTEAFDTLCADNNWPTATPLLQSWDGDDAKISCGGSHFWPYGLNYDNEWSDENGDRHVQIVNAMLADGM
;
A
#
# COMPACT_ATOMS: atom_id res chain seq x y z
N MET A 1 33.98 28.78 44.79
CA MET A 1 33.80 28.60 43.35
C MET A 1 33.03 27.29 43.15
N HIS A 2 31.70 27.36 43.08
CA HIS A 2 30.84 26.20 42.88
C HIS A 2 30.58 26.04 41.39
N PHE A 3 31.11 24.98 40.78
CA PHE A 3 30.86 24.66 39.38
C PHE A 3 29.54 23.88 39.28
N LEU A 4 28.55 24.48 38.63
CA LEU A 4 27.32 23.81 38.24
C LEU A 4 27.60 23.05 36.93
N HIS A 5 27.61 21.72 36.97
CA HIS A 5 27.66 20.91 35.75
C HIS A 5 26.25 20.71 35.21
N LEU A 6 25.93 21.43 34.14
CA LEU A 6 24.73 21.22 33.35
C LEU A 6 24.97 20.01 32.44
N VAL A 7 24.30 18.90 32.73
CA VAL A 7 24.29 17.71 31.85
C VAL A 7 23.17 17.91 30.83
N THR A 8 23.55 18.17 29.58
CA THR A 8 22.63 18.20 28.45
C THR A 8 22.37 16.76 28.02
N VAL A 9 21.17 16.26 28.28
CA VAL A 9 20.71 14.98 27.72
C VAL A 9 20.25 15.24 26.28
N ILE A 10 21.04 14.78 25.31
CA ILE A 10 20.61 14.72 23.90
C ILE A 10 19.72 13.48 23.78
N ALA A 11 18.41 13.68 23.68
CA ALA A 11 17.49 12.62 23.30
C ALA A 11 17.70 12.32 21.80
N ALA A 12 18.28 11.17 21.48
CA ALA A 12 18.25 10.63 20.13
C ALA A 12 16.83 10.11 19.87
N ALA A 13 16.01 10.88 19.17
CA ALA A 13 14.74 10.39 18.65
C ALA A 13 15.06 9.41 17.50
N SER A 14 15.04 8.11 17.78
CA SER A 14 14.96 7.09 16.73
C SER A 14 13.56 7.15 16.15
N THR A 15 13.38 7.88 15.04
CA THR A 15 12.21 7.71 14.19
C THR A 15 12.37 6.34 13.51
N ALA A 16 11.91 5.28 14.18
CA ALA A 16 11.59 4.06 13.45
C ALA A 16 10.46 4.45 12.49
N SER A 17 10.82 4.74 11.24
CA SER A 17 9.83 4.92 10.19
C SER A 17 9.02 3.63 10.18
N ALA A 18 7.71 3.75 10.39
CA ALA A 18 6.80 2.66 10.12
C ALA A 18 6.99 2.31 8.64
N ALA A 19 7.59 1.15 8.37
CA ALA A 19 8.09 0.80 7.06
C ALA A 19 7.37 -0.44 6.56
N LEU A 20 6.80 -0.35 5.37
CA LEU A 20 6.49 -1.54 4.60
C LEU A 20 7.81 -2.28 4.31
N THR A 21 7.84 -3.55 4.66
CA THR A 21 8.95 -4.46 4.33
C THR A 21 8.40 -5.58 3.47
N TRP A 22 9.20 -6.11 2.57
CA TRP A 22 8.76 -7.20 1.70
C TRP A 22 9.88 -8.20 1.42
N SER A 23 9.46 -9.41 1.06
CA SER A 23 10.30 -10.50 0.57
C SER A 23 9.60 -11.19 -0.59
N LEU A 24 10.36 -11.71 -1.55
CA LEU A 24 9.83 -12.49 -2.67
C LEU A 24 10.33 -13.92 -2.57
N ASP A 25 9.40 -14.86 -2.55
CA ASP A 25 9.69 -16.29 -2.62
C ASP A 25 10.21 -16.64 -4.01
N LYS A 26 11.45 -17.16 -4.06
CA LYS A 26 12.12 -17.58 -5.28
C LYS A 26 12.55 -19.04 -5.20
N ALA A 27 12.32 -19.77 -6.27
CA ALA A 27 12.91 -21.10 -6.46
C ALA A 27 14.44 -21.00 -6.45
N SER A 28 15.11 -22.03 -5.91
CA SER A 28 16.58 -22.10 -5.89
C SER A 28 17.20 -22.30 -7.28
N ASP A 29 16.43 -22.86 -8.22
CA ASP A 29 16.80 -23.08 -9.62
C ASP A 29 15.62 -22.65 -10.51
N PRO A 30 15.47 -21.33 -10.76
CA PRO A 30 14.30 -20.81 -11.44
C PRO A 30 14.34 -21.09 -12.94
N SER A 31 13.17 -21.41 -13.49
CA SER A 31 12.94 -21.41 -14.94
C SER A 31 13.10 -20.01 -15.54
N SER A 32 13.15 -19.92 -16.87
CA SER A 32 13.18 -18.62 -17.57
C SER A 32 11.92 -17.81 -17.29
N ASP A 33 10.76 -18.46 -17.19
CA ASP A 33 9.48 -17.84 -16.86
C ASP A 33 9.52 -17.23 -15.45
N GLU A 34 9.93 -18.03 -14.45
CA GLU A 34 10.08 -17.56 -13.06
C GLU A 34 11.10 -16.43 -12.96
N THR A 35 12.24 -16.53 -13.64
CA THR A 35 13.27 -15.47 -13.64
C THR A 35 12.72 -14.14 -14.15
N GLU A 36 11.96 -14.17 -15.24
CA GLU A 36 11.31 -12.97 -15.78
C GLU A 36 10.23 -12.42 -14.83
N ALA A 37 9.38 -13.29 -14.30
CA ALA A 37 8.34 -12.91 -13.34
C ALA A 37 8.95 -12.24 -12.11
N TYR A 38 9.99 -12.85 -11.53
CA TYR A 38 10.68 -12.31 -10.36
C TYR A 38 11.23 -10.93 -10.61
N GLY A 39 11.91 -10.70 -11.74
CA GLY A 39 12.46 -9.38 -12.06
C GLY A 39 11.39 -8.30 -12.15
N LEU A 40 10.22 -8.60 -12.73
CA LEU A 40 9.11 -7.66 -12.85
C LEU A 40 8.41 -7.42 -11.50
N ILE A 41 8.18 -8.48 -10.72
CA ILE A 41 7.58 -8.38 -9.39
C ILE A 41 8.48 -7.58 -8.44
N GLU A 42 9.80 -7.81 -8.48
CA GLU A 42 10.74 -7.03 -7.66
C GLU A 42 10.69 -5.55 -8.02
N ALA A 43 10.73 -5.20 -9.31
CA ALA A 43 10.65 -3.81 -9.74
C ALA A 43 9.33 -3.15 -9.34
N ALA A 44 8.21 -3.88 -9.43
CA ALA A 44 6.89 -3.40 -9.02
C ALA A 44 6.82 -3.15 -7.51
N MET A 45 7.27 -4.11 -6.70
CA MET A 45 7.26 -4.01 -5.24
C MET A 45 8.24 -2.95 -4.72
N GLU A 46 9.43 -2.85 -5.31
CA GLU A 46 10.40 -1.81 -4.97
C GLU A 46 9.83 -0.41 -5.21
N ALA A 47 9.22 -0.18 -6.39
CA ALA A 47 8.60 1.10 -6.71
C ALA A 47 7.44 1.44 -5.76
N ALA A 48 6.52 0.49 -5.52
CA ALA A 48 5.37 0.70 -4.66
C ALA A 48 5.78 0.98 -3.20
N VAL A 49 6.72 0.20 -2.65
CA VAL A 49 7.22 0.41 -1.27
C VAL A 49 8.01 1.71 -1.15
N ALA A 50 8.82 2.07 -2.15
CA ALA A 50 9.49 3.37 -2.17
C ALA A 50 8.49 4.53 -2.21
N ARG A 51 7.37 4.38 -2.92
CA ARG A 51 6.28 5.38 -2.94
C ARG A 51 5.59 5.49 -1.58
N HIS A 52 5.25 4.37 -0.94
CA HIS A 52 4.74 4.36 0.43
C HIS A 52 5.70 5.04 1.42
N ALA A 53 6.99 4.71 1.37
CA ALA A 53 8.00 5.31 2.24
C ALA A 53 8.16 6.83 2.05
N ARG A 54 7.80 7.37 0.87
CA ARG A 54 7.86 8.80 0.57
C ARG A 54 6.61 9.56 1.05
N LEU A 55 5.44 8.92 0.99
CA LEU A 55 4.14 9.63 1.05
C LEU A 55 3.21 9.17 2.17
N GLY A 56 3.60 8.16 2.93
CA GLY A 56 2.80 7.63 4.03
C GLY A 56 3.65 7.06 5.15
N ASP A 57 2.96 6.50 6.15
CA ASP A 57 3.52 5.92 7.36
C ASP A 57 2.95 4.52 7.65
N ALA A 58 2.26 3.91 6.68
CA ALA A 58 1.81 2.52 6.78
C ALA A 58 2.96 1.54 7.03
N SER A 59 2.69 0.52 7.85
CA SER A 59 3.65 -0.55 8.19
C SER A 59 3.01 -1.92 8.10
N LYS A 60 3.74 -2.85 7.47
CA LYS A 60 3.36 -4.26 7.26
C LYS A 60 4.60 -5.04 6.84
N GLY A 61 4.69 -6.30 7.27
CA GLY A 61 5.58 -7.27 6.66
C GLY A 61 4.84 -7.98 5.53
N ILE A 62 5.41 -7.97 4.33
CA ILE A 62 4.76 -8.50 3.12
C ILE A 62 5.53 -9.70 2.57
N HIS A 63 4.83 -10.79 2.33
CA HIS A 63 5.35 -12.00 1.69
C HIS A 63 4.77 -12.09 0.28
N VAL A 64 5.65 -11.97 -0.72
CA VAL A 64 5.29 -11.95 -2.13
C VAL A 64 5.68 -13.28 -2.77
N SER A 65 4.85 -13.81 -3.65
CA SER A 65 5.20 -14.98 -4.46
C SER A 65 4.69 -14.88 -5.89
N TYR A 66 5.34 -15.62 -6.79
CA TYR A 66 4.84 -15.87 -8.13
C TYR A 66 3.99 -17.14 -8.13
N ALA A 67 2.71 -17.01 -8.51
CA ALA A 67 1.73 -18.08 -8.49
C ALA A 67 0.96 -18.10 -9.83
N PRO A 68 1.46 -18.82 -10.85
CA PRO A 68 0.87 -18.84 -12.20
C PRO A 68 -0.62 -19.20 -12.28
N GLY A 69 -1.18 -19.85 -11.26
CA GLY A 69 -2.61 -20.17 -11.17
C GLY A 69 -3.50 -18.98 -10.80
N VAL A 70 -2.93 -17.87 -10.36
CA VAL A 70 -3.64 -16.61 -10.10
C VAL A 70 -3.84 -15.89 -11.44
N PRO A 71 -5.07 -15.43 -11.77
CA PRO A 71 -5.31 -14.75 -13.05
C PRO A 71 -4.55 -13.42 -13.20
N THR A 72 -4.46 -12.64 -12.13
CA THR A 72 -3.87 -11.28 -12.13
C THR A 72 -2.88 -11.12 -10.98
N ALA A 73 -3.35 -10.65 -9.83
CA ALA A 73 -2.69 -10.68 -8.54
C ALA A 73 -3.79 -10.80 -7.46
N GLU A 74 -3.42 -11.24 -6.26
CA GLU A 74 -4.33 -11.27 -5.12
C GLU A 74 -3.55 -11.13 -3.81
N ALA A 75 -4.19 -10.53 -2.81
CA ALA A 75 -3.59 -10.28 -1.52
C ALA A 75 -4.53 -10.63 -0.35
N ASN A 76 -3.93 -10.82 0.82
CA ASN A 76 -4.63 -11.04 2.08
C ASN A 76 -4.12 -10.07 3.15
N TYR A 77 -4.98 -9.78 4.12
CA TYR A 77 -4.63 -8.90 5.25
C TYR A 77 -3.45 -9.38 6.10
N ASP A 78 -3.15 -10.68 6.05
CA ASP A 78 -2.01 -11.29 6.73
C ASP A 78 -0.64 -10.87 6.17
N GLY A 79 -0.61 -10.09 5.08
CA GLY A 79 0.60 -9.61 4.44
C GLY A 79 1.03 -10.44 3.22
N THR A 80 0.22 -11.39 2.76
CA THR A 80 0.55 -12.18 1.57
C THR A 80 0.10 -11.47 0.30
N ILE A 81 0.96 -11.42 -0.72
CA ILE A 81 0.64 -11.01 -2.09
C ILE A 81 1.09 -12.10 -3.07
N ARG A 82 0.24 -12.46 -4.03
CA ARG A 82 0.54 -13.45 -5.08
C ARG A 82 0.32 -12.84 -6.44
N PHE A 83 1.35 -12.81 -7.28
CA PHE A 83 1.25 -12.38 -8.68
C PHE A 83 1.05 -13.58 -9.60
N GLY A 84 0.10 -13.45 -10.52
CA GLY A 84 -0.26 -14.42 -11.55
C GLY A 84 0.71 -14.48 -12.72
N SER A 85 0.40 -15.30 -13.72
CA SER A 85 1.27 -15.44 -14.92
C SER A 85 1.26 -14.24 -15.86
N ASP A 86 0.22 -13.39 -15.81
CA ASP A 86 0.10 -12.27 -16.73
C ASP A 86 1.03 -11.11 -16.34
N ARG A 87 2.04 -10.84 -17.18
CA ARG A 87 3.04 -9.78 -16.97
C ARG A 87 2.44 -8.39 -17.00
N ALA A 88 1.27 -8.20 -17.61
CA ALA A 88 0.58 -6.92 -17.58
C ALA A 88 0.24 -6.47 -16.15
N TYR A 89 0.15 -7.40 -15.18
CA TYR A 89 -0.15 -7.10 -13.77
C TYR A 89 1.10 -7.06 -12.88
N MET A 90 2.31 -7.30 -13.41
CA MET A 90 3.55 -7.20 -12.64
C MET A 90 4.12 -5.78 -12.72
N ASN A 91 3.36 -4.81 -12.23
CA ASN A 91 3.68 -3.39 -12.32
C ASN A 91 3.35 -2.65 -11.01
N GLU A 92 3.86 -1.41 -10.88
CA GLU A 92 3.69 -0.60 -9.66
C GLU A 92 2.21 -0.38 -9.31
N ARG A 93 1.34 -0.11 -10.30
CA ARG A 93 -0.11 0.06 -10.06
C ARG A 93 -0.69 -1.14 -9.30
N THR A 94 -0.42 -2.34 -9.81
CA THR A 94 -0.93 -3.58 -9.21
C THR A 94 -0.33 -3.78 -7.83
N ALA A 95 0.97 -3.57 -7.66
CA ALA A 95 1.61 -3.70 -6.36
C ALA A 95 1.01 -2.73 -5.31
N LEU A 96 0.76 -1.47 -5.67
CA LEU A 96 0.10 -0.50 -4.78
C LEU A 96 -1.32 -0.98 -4.39
N HIS A 97 -2.10 -1.41 -5.38
CA HIS A 97 -3.44 -1.96 -5.16
C HIS A 97 -3.43 -3.16 -4.20
N GLU A 98 -2.58 -4.15 -4.46
CA GLU A 98 -2.48 -5.34 -3.61
C GLU A 98 -1.95 -5.02 -2.20
N ILE A 99 -0.99 -4.09 -2.07
CA ILE A 99 -0.53 -3.60 -0.77
C ILE A 99 -1.72 -3.00 0.01
N SER A 100 -2.62 -2.27 -0.63
CA SER A 100 -3.79 -1.69 0.04
C SER A 100 -4.70 -2.75 0.68
N HIS A 101 -4.85 -3.92 0.04
CA HIS A 101 -5.54 -5.06 0.64
C HIS A 101 -4.82 -5.60 1.87
N THR A 102 -3.48 -5.71 1.83
CA THR A 102 -2.70 -6.10 3.03
C THR A 102 -2.84 -5.11 4.20
N LEU A 103 -3.23 -3.87 3.89
CA LEU A 103 -3.44 -2.79 4.85
C LEU A 103 -4.88 -2.71 5.36
N GLY A 104 -5.85 -3.35 4.70
CA GLY A 104 -7.21 -3.50 5.22
C GLY A 104 -8.33 -3.25 4.20
N VAL A 105 -8.02 -2.65 3.06
CA VAL A 105 -9.00 -2.38 1.99
C VAL A 105 -9.69 -3.69 1.59
N GLY A 106 -11.00 -3.77 1.79
CA GLY A 106 -11.79 -4.95 1.42
C GLY A 106 -11.52 -6.22 2.23
N GLN A 107 -10.79 -6.12 3.34
CA GLN A 107 -10.34 -7.29 4.13
C GLN A 107 -10.72 -7.20 5.61
N THR A 108 -11.18 -6.04 6.10
CA THR A 108 -11.51 -5.81 7.52
C THR A 108 -12.96 -5.38 7.71
N GLU A 109 -13.56 -5.75 8.84
CA GLU A 109 -14.89 -5.26 9.25
C GLU A 109 -14.90 -3.74 9.43
N ALA A 110 -13.76 -3.15 9.81
CA ALA A 110 -13.59 -1.71 9.91
C ALA A 110 -13.73 -1.02 8.54
N PHE A 111 -13.08 -1.55 7.50
CA PHE A 111 -13.28 -1.08 6.13
C PHE A 111 -14.76 -1.15 5.73
N ASP A 112 -15.40 -2.31 5.93
CA ASP A 112 -16.81 -2.52 5.56
C ASP A 112 -17.74 -1.53 6.29
N THR A 113 -17.50 -1.29 7.57
CA THR A 113 -18.29 -0.36 8.39
C THR A 113 -18.11 1.09 7.93
N LEU A 114 -16.86 1.54 7.76
CA LEU A 114 -16.55 2.90 7.31
C LEU A 114 -17.08 3.16 5.89
N CYS A 115 -17.03 2.15 5.03
CA CYS A 115 -17.65 2.18 3.70
C CYS A 115 -19.18 2.26 3.76
N ALA A 116 -19.84 1.44 4.59
CA ALA A 116 -21.29 1.42 4.71
C ALA A 116 -21.85 2.74 5.27
N ASP A 117 -21.15 3.32 6.25
CA ASP A 117 -21.50 4.60 6.85
C ASP A 117 -21.04 5.80 6.00
N ASN A 118 -20.17 5.56 5.02
CA ASN A 118 -19.40 6.56 4.27
C ASN A 118 -18.78 7.62 5.21
N ASN A 119 -18.21 7.15 6.31
CA ASN A 119 -17.69 7.99 7.38
C ASN A 119 -16.17 7.92 7.41
N TRP A 120 -15.54 8.75 6.57
CA TRP A 120 -14.08 8.85 6.43
C TRP A 120 -13.60 10.24 6.87
N PRO A 121 -13.46 10.51 8.18
CA PRO A 121 -13.21 11.85 8.70
C PRO A 121 -11.88 12.46 8.26
N THR A 122 -10.90 11.66 7.83
CA THR A 122 -9.63 12.12 7.27
C THR A 122 -9.57 11.91 5.77
N ALA A 123 -9.99 10.75 5.26
CA ALA A 123 -9.84 10.44 3.84
C ALA A 123 -10.82 11.21 2.94
N THR A 124 -12.05 11.52 3.40
CA THR A 124 -12.99 12.32 2.60
C THR A 124 -12.53 13.77 2.42
N PRO A 125 -12.13 14.51 3.48
CA PRO A 125 -11.58 15.85 3.30
C PRO A 125 -10.32 15.88 2.42
N LEU A 126 -9.46 14.86 2.51
CA LEU A 126 -8.29 14.73 1.64
C LEU A 126 -8.71 14.59 0.18
N LEU A 127 -9.66 13.69 -0.11
CA LEU A 127 -10.20 13.52 -1.46
C LEU A 127 -10.81 14.81 -2.00
N GLN A 128 -11.62 15.51 -1.19
CA GLN A 128 -12.26 16.76 -1.58
C GLN A 128 -11.25 17.87 -1.87
N SER A 129 -10.08 17.85 -1.22
CA SER A 129 -9.00 18.79 -1.52
C SER A 129 -8.42 18.65 -2.94
N TRP A 130 -8.60 17.49 -3.56
CA TRP A 130 -8.16 17.20 -4.92
C TRP A 130 -9.27 17.34 -5.96
N ASP A 131 -10.46 16.82 -5.64
CA ASP A 131 -11.52 16.58 -6.62
C ASP A 131 -12.74 17.49 -6.42
N GLY A 132 -12.70 18.37 -5.40
CA GLY A 132 -13.73 19.33 -5.06
C GLY A 132 -14.66 18.87 -3.93
N ASP A 133 -15.39 19.82 -3.36
CA ASP A 133 -16.19 19.65 -2.14
C ASP A 133 -17.26 18.55 -2.21
N ASP A 134 -17.73 18.21 -3.42
CA ASP A 134 -18.75 17.18 -3.64
C ASP A 134 -18.18 15.76 -3.79
N ALA A 135 -16.84 15.60 -3.80
CA ALA A 135 -16.20 14.31 -3.96
C ALA A 135 -16.50 13.38 -2.78
N LYS A 136 -16.65 12.08 -3.08
CA LYS A 136 -17.01 11.04 -2.10
C LYS A 136 -16.24 9.76 -2.38
N ILE A 137 -15.80 9.11 -1.30
CA ILE A 137 -15.30 7.74 -1.37
C ILE A 137 -16.51 6.82 -1.60
N SER A 138 -16.37 5.91 -2.55
CA SER A 138 -17.35 4.86 -2.85
C SER A 138 -16.66 3.51 -2.71
N CYS A 139 -17.32 2.55 -2.08
CA CYS A 139 -16.78 1.19 -1.92
C CYS A 139 -17.65 0.17 -2.63
N GLY A 140 -17.05 -0.93 -3.07
CA GLY A 140 -17.75 -2.03 -3.72
C GLY A 140 -16.97 -3.33 -3.62
N GLY A 141 -17.51 -4.29 -2.86
CA GLY A 141 -16.82 -5.55 -2.57
C GLY A 141 -15.49 -5.28 -1.88
N SER A 142 -14.40 -5.80 -2.45
CA SER A 142 -13.05 -5.60 -1.93
C SER A 142 -12.42 -4.24 -2.28
N HIS A 143 -13.11 -3.36 -3.01
CA HIS A 143 -12.50 -2.19 -3.64
C HIS A 143 -13.09 -0.86 -3.17
N PHE A 144 -12.35 0.22 -3.43
CA PHE A 144 -12.83 1.59 -3.28
C PHE A 144 -12.48 2.46 -4.51
N TRP A 145 -13.19 3.57 -4.64
CA TRP A 145 -12.99 4.61 -5.64
C TRP A 145 -13.23 5.99 -5.02
N PRO A 146 -12.64 7.06 -5.59
CA PRO A 146 -11.59 7.05 -6.61
C PRO A 146 -10.23 6.64 -6.04
N TYR A 147 -9.23 6.50 -6.91
CA TYR A 147 -7.83 6.17 -6.55
C TYR A 147 -7.59 4.80 -5.91
N GLY A 148 -8.52 3.84 -6.04
CA GLY A 148 -8.28 2.45 -5.64
C GLY A 148 -7.31 1.68 -6.56
N LEU A 149 -7.01 2.21 -7.76
CA LEU A 149 -6.13 1.60 -8.75
C LEU A 149 -6.57 0.18 -9.19
N ASN A 150 -7.88 -0.02 -9.25
CA ASN A 150 -8.58 -1.25 -9.60
C ASN A 150 -8.40 -1.62 -11.10
N TYR A 151 -8.17 -0.62 -11.95
CA TYR A 151 -8.01 -0.82 -13.40
C TYR A 151 -6.79 -0.07 -13.96
N ASP A 152 -6.22 -0.59 -15.05
CA ASP A 152 -5.04 0.01 -15.68
C ASP A 152 -5.25 1.46 -16.14
N ASN A 153 -6.46 1.82 -16.58
CA ASN A 153 -6.80 3.18 -16.98
C ASN A 153 -6.91 4.17 -15.81
N GLU A 154 -6.83 3.71 -14.57
CA GLU A 154 -6.75 4.56 -13.38
C GLU A 154 -5.30 4.96 -13.05
N TRP A 155 -4.31 4.38 -13.74
CA TRP A 155 -2.90 4.67 -13.48
C TRP A 155 -2.45 6.01 -14.06
N SER A 156 -1.78 6.79 -13.21
CA SER A 156 -0.88 7.88 -13.56
C SER A 156 0.08 8.05 -12.38
N ASP A 157 1.21 8.73 -12.58
CA ASP A 157 2.12 9.01 -11.46
C ASP A 157 1.43 9.80 -10.35
N GLU A 158 0.54 10.74 -10.70
CA GLU A 158 -0.24 11.49 -9.73
C GLU A 158 -1.24 10.59 -8.97
N ASN A 159 -1.92 9.68 -9.68
CA ASN A 159 -2.88 8.77 -9.06
C ASN A 159 -2.19 7.74 -8.17
N GLY A 160 -0.96 7.32 -8.49
CA GLY A 160 -0.14 6.49 -7.60
C GLY A 160 0.18 7.20 -6.28
N ASP A 161 0.51 8.50 -6.34
CA ASP A 161 0.74 9.31 -5.14
C ASP A 161 -0.54 9.48 -4.32
N ARG A 162 -1.65 9.83 -4.98
CA ARG A 162 -2.98 9.97 -4.34
C ARG A 162 -3.46 8.66 -3.73
N HIS A 163 -3.22 7.52 -4.36
CA HIS A 163 -3.53 6.19 -3.82
C HIS A 163 -2.85 5.97 -2.47
N VAL A 164 -1.53 6.18 -2.40
CA VAL A 164 -0.80 6.04 -1.13
C VAL A 164 -1.37 6.98 -0.07
N GLN A 165 -1.55 8.25 -0.41
CA GLN A 165 -2.02 9.25 0.55
C GLN A 165 -3.43 8.94 1.07
N ILE A 166 -4.36 8.54 0.19
CA ILE A 166 -5.74 8.24 0.61
C ILE A 166 -5.82 6.95 1.41
N VAL A 167 -5.04 5.91 1.08
CA VAL A 167 -4.97 4.68 1.89
C VAL A 167 -4.44 4.97 3.29
N ASN A 168 -3.43 5.85 3.45
CA ASN A 168 -2.94 6.24 4.77
C ASN A 168 -3.98 7.08 5.54
N ALA A 169 -4.75 7.93 4.86
CA ALA A 169 -5.86 8.65 5.50
C ALA A 169 -6.98 7.69 5.95
N MET A 170 -7.28 6.65 5.17
CA MET A 170 -8.24 5.60 5.55
C MET A 170 -7.74 4.80 6.77
N LEU A 171 -6.43 4.51 6.84
CA LEU A 171 -5.82 3.91 8.03
C LEU A 171 -5.95 4.81 9.26
N ALA A 172 -5.76 6.13 9.10
CA ALA A 172 -5.95 7.10 10.17
C ALA A 172 -7.40 7.19 10.66
N ASP A 173 -8.36 6.86 9.79
CA ASP A 173 -9.79 6.75 10.11
C ASP A 173 -10.17 5.44 10.82
N GLY A 174 -9.22 4.52 10.97
CA GLY A 174 -9.39 3.28 11.73
C GLY A 174 -9.73 2.04 10.89
N MET A 175 -9.46 2.06 9.58
CA MET A 175 -9.48 0.88 8.70
C MET A 175 -8.55 -0.24 9.17
#